data_AF-A0A4Y2AMX3-F1
#
_entry.id   AF-A0A4Y2AMX3-F1
#
_cell.length_a   1.000
_cell.length_b   1.000
_cell.length_c   1.000
_cell.angle_alpha   90.00
_cell.angle_beta   90.00
_cell.angle_gamma   90.00
#
_symmetry.space_group_name_H-M   'P 1'
#
loop_
_entity.id
_entity.type
_entity.pdbx_description
1 polymer ?
#
loop_
_entity_poly.entity_id
_entity_poly.type
_entity_poly.pdbx_seq_one_letter_code
_entity_poly.pdbx_strand_id
1 'polypeptide(L)'
;MEIMNAGSFELRCWAHTGVQDQESQSVLGIKWDTETDELYCVSPQVDIGFSEIVSKRKIFSIVNSIYDPIGFTSPETLLPKLLLQEAWNNKLDWDEELPSDMQLRY
;
A
#
# COMPACT_ATOMS: atom_id res chain seq x y z
N MET A 1 29.55 -9.63 -15.13
CA MET A 1 28.50 -8.59 -15.23
C MET A 1 28.07 -8.31 -16.68
N GLU A 2 28.97 -8.37 -17.68
CA GLU A 2 28.63 -8.08 -19.10
C GLU A 2 27.55 -8.99 -19.71
N ILE A 3 27.59 -10.31 -19.47
CA ILE A 3 26.66 -11.28 -20.08
C ILE A 3 25.20 -11.02 -19.64
N MET A 4 25.00 -10.55 -18.41
CA MET A 4 23.66 -10.33 -17.85
C MET A 4 23.08 -8.98 -18.28
N ASN A 5 23.94 -7.97 -18.47
CA ASN A 5 23.55 -6.67 -19.03
C ASN A 5 23.13 -6.81 -20.51
N ALA A 6 23.81 -7.69 -21.27
CA ALA A 6 23.43 -8.01 -22.65
C ALA A 6 22.04 -8.66 -22.79
N GLY A 7 21.53 -9.26 -21.71
CA GLY A 7 20.17 -9.83 -21.67
C GLY A 7 19.10 -8.89 -21.14
N SER A 8 19.41 -7.60 -20.90
CA SER A 8 18.51 -6.63 -20.26
C SER A 8 17.97 -7.09 -18.90
N PHE A 9 18.69 -7.97 -18.21
CA PHE A 9 18.36 -8.34 -16.84
C PHE A 9 18.87 -7.24 -15.91
N GLU A 10 17.97 -6.36 -15.46
CA GLU A 10 18.22 -5.47 -14.33
C GLU A 10 18.34 -6.29 -13.05
N LEU A 11 19.56 -6.71 -12.76
CA LEU A 11 19.85 -7.35 -11.50
C LEU A 11 19.86 -6.27 -10.43
N ARG A 12 18.83 -6.27 -9.58
CA ARG A 12 18.93 -5.64 -8.27
C ARG A 12 19.98 -6.43 -7.50
N CYS A 13 21.19 -5.87 -7.39
CA CYS A 13 22.21 -6.43 -6.53
C CYS A 13 21.60 -6.55 -5.14
N TRP A 14 21.69 -7.75 -4.54
CA TRP A 14 21.40 -7.91 -3.13
C TRP A 14 22.41 -7.04 -2.41
N ALA A 15 21.96 -6.01 -1.69
CA ALA A 15 22.86 -5.19 -0.92
C ALA A 15 23.58 -6.08 0.09
N HIS A 16 24.89 -6.15 -0.06
CA HIS A 16 25.78 -6.84 0.86
C HIS A 16 26.34 -5.81 1.83
N THR A 17 26.53 -6.22 3.08
CA THR A 17 27.13 -5.43 4.16
C THR A 17 28.50 -4.86 3.74
N GLY A 18 28.52 -3.66 3.16
CA GLY A 18 29.75 -3.05 2.67
C GLY A 18 29.64 -2.01 1.54
N VAL A 19 28.48 -1.86 0.88
CA VAL A 19 28.29 -0.86 -0.19
C VAL A 19 27.21 0.15 0.20
N GLN A 20 27.60 1.39 0.49
CA GLN A 20 26.75 2.52 0.86
C GLN A 20 26.21 3.30 -0.37
N ASP A 21 25.68 2.62 -1.39
CA ASP A 21 25.17 3.32 -2.59
C ASP A 21 23.64 3.49 -2.62
N GLN A 22 22.92 3.12 -1.55
CA GLN A 22 21.48 3.30 -1.47
C GLN A 22 21.03 3.59 -0.03
N GLU A 23 20.59 4.83 0.21
CA GLU A 23 20.00 5.31 1.48
C GLU A 23 18.75 4.51 1.91
N SER A 24 18.09 3.79 1.00
CA SER A 24 17.00 2.88 1.35
C SER A 24 17.01 1.62 0.48
N GLN A 25 16.94 0.47 1.15
CA GLN A 25 16.84 -0.85 0.54
C GLN A 25 15.37 -1.27 0.40
N SER A 26 15.03 -2.07 -0.61
CA SER A 26 13.72 -2.71 -0.68
C SER A 26 13.81 -4.15 -0.17
N VAL A 27 13.07 -4.45 0.89
CA VAL A 27 12.98 -5.79 1.48
C VAL A 27 11.54 -6.22 1.42
N LEU A 28 11.24 -7.37 0.80
CA LEU A 28 9.87 -7.88 0.67
C LEU A 28 8.89 -6.80 0.18
N GLY A 29 9.26 -5.95 -0.79
CA GLY A 29 8.37 -4.90 -1.30
C GLY A 29 8.10 -3.70 -0.37
N ILE A 30 8.64 -3.69 0.84
CA ILE A 30 8.67 -2.51 1.74
C ILE A 30 10.07 -1.87 1.71
N LYS A 31 10.20 -0.64 2.19
CA LYS A 31 11.49 0.06 2.28
C LYS A 31 12.12 -0.16 3.65
N TRP A 32 13.43 -0.30 3.69
CA TRP A 32 14.23 -0.44 4.90
C TRP A 32 15.40 0.53 4.81
N ASP A 33 15.51 1.40 5.81
CA ASP A 33 16.72 2.19 6.05
C ASP A 33 17.65 1.37 6.96
N THR A 34 18.80 0.99 6.40
CA THR A 34 19.79 0.16 7.09
C THR A 34 20.64 0.94 8.09
N GLU A 35 20.69 2.26 8.00
CA GLU A 35 21.45 3.11 8.93
C GLU A 35 20.67 3.34 10.21
N THR A 36 19.37 3.61 10.10
CA THR A 36 18.47 3.86 11.25
C THR A 36 17.76 2.60 11.75
N ASP A 37 17.81 1.50 10.99
CA ASP A 37 17.07 0.26 11.22
C ASP A 37 15.54 0.47 11.21
N GLU A 38 15.05 1.34 10.33
CA GLU A 38 13.63 1.68 10.22
C GLU A 38 12.98 1.07 8.97
N LEU A 39 11.79 0.49 9.15
CA LEU A 39 10.97 -0.04 8.07
C LEU A 39 9.87 0.95 7.69
N TYR A 40 9.72 1.20 6.39
CA TYR A 40 8.71 2.09 5.84
C TYR A 40 7.80 1.34 4.87
N CYS A 41 6.50 1.47 5.09
CA CYS A 41 5.50 1.09 4.09
C CYS A 41 5.17 2.29 3.21
N VAL A 42 5.02 2.04 1.91
CA VAL A 42 4.60 3.08 0.98
C VAL A 42 3.10 3.25 1.11
N SER A 43 2.67 4.39 1.67
CA SER A 43 1.26 4.75 1.67
C SER A 43 0.82 5.13 0.26
N PRO A 44 -0.32 4.61 -0.24
CA PRO A 44 -0.91 5.11 -1.47
C PRO A 44 -1.24 6.60 -1.31
N GLN A 45 -0.76 7.42 -2.23
CA GLN A 45 -1.16 8.83 -2.33
C GLN A 45 -2.61 8.83 -2.81
N VAL A 46 -3.56 8.98 -1.88
CA VAL A 46 -4.99 9.07 -2.21
C VAL A 46 -5.41 10.52 -2.09
N ASP A 47 -5.40 11.24 -3.21
CA ASP A 47 -6.08 12.53 -3.30
C ASP A 47 -7.58 12.30 -3.40
N ILE A 48 -8.23 12.14 -2.25
CA ILE A 48 -9.70 12.19 -2.16
C ILE A 48 -10.06 13.67 -2.11
N GLY A 49 -10.32 14.27 -3.27
CA GLY A 49 -10.89 15.62 -3.31
C GLY A 49 -12.23 15.63 -2.56
N PHE A 50 -12.56 16.74 -1.89
CA PHE A 50 -13.82 16.92 -1.12
C PHE A 50 -15.11 16.64 -1.91
N SER A 51 -15.05 16.48 -3.24
CA SER A 51 -16.18 16.21 -4.13
C SER A 51 -16.13 14.82 -4.79
N GLU A 52 -15.14 13.97 -4.47
CA GLU A 52 -15.03 12.65 -5.07
C GLU A 52 -15.99 11.66 -4.41
N ILE A 53 -16.78 10.95 -5.22
CA ILE A 53 -17.72 9.93 -4.72
C ILE A 53 -16.92 8.80 -4.07
N VAL A 54 -17.07 8.63 -2.76
CA VAL A 54 -16.45 7.52 -2.04
C VAL A 54 -17.31 6.28 -2.25
N SER A 55 -16.88 5.43 -3.18
CA SER A 55 -17.54 4.15 -3.48
C SER A 55 -16.86 2.97 -2.83
N LYS A 56 -17.59 1.84 -2.73
CA LYS A 56 -17.05 0.55 -2.26
C LYS A 56 -15.81 0.14 -3.06
N ARG A 57 -15.79 0.36 -4.39
CA ARG A 57 -14.64 0.09 -5.26
C ARG A 57 -13.43 0.94 -4.89
N LYS A 58 -13.62 2.23 -4.60
CA LYS A 58 -12.53 3.13 -4.26
C LYS A 58 -11.87 2.69 -2.95
N ILE A 59 -12.65 2.41 -1.90
CA ILE A 59 -12.12 1.90 -0.62
C ILE A 59 -11.33 0.61 -0.86
N PHE A 60 -11.91 -0.34 -1.59
CA PHE A 60 -11.24 -1.60 -1.89
C PHE A 60 -9.92 -1.38 -2.62
N SER A 61 -9.87 -0.47 -3.60
CA SER A 61 -8.64 -0.14 -4.33
C SER A 61 -7.56 0.40 -3.40
N ILE A 62 -7.92 1.27 -2.45
CA ILE A 62 -6.98 1.86 -1.49
C ILE A 62 -6.43 0.77 -0.57
N VAL A 63 -7.31 -0.03 0.06
CA VAL A 63 -6.90 -1.09 0.99
C VAL A 63 -5.96 -2.09 0.33
N ASN A 64 -6.25 -2.50 -0.91
CA ASN A 64 -5.43 -3.49 -1.61
C ASN A 64 -4.17 -2.92 -2.25
N SER A 65 -4.04 -1.60 -2.34
CA SER A 65 -2.80 -0.97 -2.82
C SER A 65 -1.69 -0.99 -1.76
N ILE A 66 -2.05 -1.17 -0.48
CA ILE A 66 -1.09 -1.29 0.62
C ILE A 66 -0.55 -2.72 0.64
N TYR A 67 0.72 -2.88 0.28
CA TYR A 67 1.41 -4.16 0.33
C TYR A 67 1.93 -4.44 1.74
N ASP A 68 1.45 -5.52 2.36
CA ASP A 68 1.78 -5.87 3.74
C ASP A 68 2.06 -7.37 3.92
N PRO A 69 3.31 -7.80 3.67
CA PRO A 69 3.66 -9.21 3.72
C PRO A 69 3.72 -9.77 5.14
N ILE A 70 3.94 -8.91 6.14
CA ILE A 70 4.18 -9.31 7.55
C ILE A 70 3.06 -8.88 8.50
N GLY A 71 2.07 -8.13 8.02
CA GLY A 71 0.95 -7.62 8.81
C GLY A 71 1.23 -6.31 9.55
N PHE A 72 2.33 -5.60 9.24
CA PHE A 72 2.75 -4.36 9.89
C PHE A 72 1.70 -3.24 9.77
N THR A 73 1.01 -3.15 8.63
CA THR A 73 -0.04 -2.15 8.35
C THR A 73 -1.44 -2.62 8.73
N SER A 74 -1.57 -3.79 9.38
CA SER A 74 -2.87 -4.35 9.76
C SER A 74 -3.71 -3.40 10.62
N PRO A 75 -3.17 -2.68 11.62
CA PRO A 75 -3.95 -1.72 12.40
C PRO A 75 -4.51 -0.58 11.55
N GLU A 76 -3.71 -0.05 10.62
CA GLU A 76 -4.10 1.06 9.75
C GLU A 76 -5.13 0.63 8.69
N THR A 77 -4.96 -0.57 8.13
CA THR A 77 -5.90 -1.12 7.15
C THR A 77 -7.16 -1.69 7.78
N LEU A 78 -7.27 -1.77 9.11
CA LEU A 78 -8.43 -2.34 9.80
C LEU A 78 -9.69 -1.52 9.57
N LEU A 79 -9.64 -0.21 9.80
CA LEU A 79 -10.78 0.69 9.65
C LEU A 79 -11.40 0.64 8.24
N PRO A 80 -10.62 0.81 7.14
CA PRO A 80 -11.21 0.72 5.81
C PRO A 80 -11.68 -0.70 5.45
N LYS A 81 -11.12 -1.77 6.04
CA LYS A 81 -11.65 -3.13 5.91
C LYS A 81 -13.00 -3.30 6.62
N LEU A 82 -13.19 -2.69 7.79
CA LEU A 82 -14.48 -2.69 8.50
C LEU A 82 -15.54 -1.90 7.71
N LEU A 83 -15.18 -0.71 7.21
CA LEU A 83 -16.06 0.08 6.35
C LEU A 83 -16.46 -0.70 5.08
N LEU A 84 -15.50 -1.38 4.46
CA LEU A 84 -15.76 -2.24 3.32
C LEU A 84 -16.71 -3.39 3.70
N GLN A 85 -16.51 -4.05 4.84
CA GLN A 85 -17.39 -5.11 5.34
C GLN A 85 -18.84 -4.60 5.55
N GLU A 86 -19.00 -3.42 6.13
CA GLU A 86 -20.31 -2.78 6.32
C GLU A 86 -20.98 -2.46 4.97
N ALA A 87 -20.22 -1.95 3.99
CA ALA A 87 -20.72 -1.72 2.64
C ALA A 87 -21.23 -3.00 1.96
N TRP A 88 -20.56 -4.13 2.18
CA TRP A 88 -21.02 -5.44 1.71
C TRP A 88 -22.32 -5.88 2.39
N ASN A 89 -22.43 -5.69 3.70
CA ASN A 89 -23.63 -6.04 4.47
C ASN A 89 -24.85 -5.22 4.03
N ASN A 90 -24.64 -3.94 3.67
CA ASN A 90 -25.66 -3.05 3.13
C ASN A 90 -26.00 -3.31 1.66
N LYS A 91 -25.34 -4.29 1.01
CA LYS A 91 -25.54 -4.68 -0.39
C LYS A 91 -25.36 -3.54 -1.39
N LEU A 92 -24.49 -2.57 -1.07
CA LEU A 92 -24.16 -1.48 -1.97
C LEU A 92 -23.50 -2.02 -3.24
N ASP A 93 -23.78 -1.41 -4.37
CA ASP A 93 -23.07 -1.70 -5.62
C ASP A 93 -21.62 -1.20 -5.57
N TRP A 94 -20.82 -1.60 -6.55
CA TRP A 94 -19.38 -1.28 -6.56
C TRP A 94 -19.09 0.22 -6.68
N ASP A 95 -19.85 0.92 -7.51
CA ASP A 95 -19.67 2.33 -7.86
C ASP A 95 -20.72 3.23 -7.20
N GLU A 96 -21.54 2.67 -6.30
CA GLU A 96 -22.52 3.39 -5.51
C GLU A 96 -21.83 4.21 -4.40
N GLU A 97 -22.34 5.42 -4.15
CA GLU A 97 -21.87 6.28 -3.09
C GLU A 97 -22.19 5.69 -1.72
N LEU A 98 -21.24 5.78 -0.78
CA LEU A 98 -21.48 5.34 0.59
C LEU A 98 -22.54 6.22 1.27
N PRO A 99 -23.47 5.61 2.03
CA PRO A 99 -24.37 6.34 2.92
C PRO A 99 -23.63 7.32 3.84
N SER A 100 -24.19 8.51 4.05
CA SER A 100 -23.53 9.58 4.82
C SER A 100 -23.22 9.19 6.26
N ASP A 101 -24.01 8.31 6.88
CA ASP A 101 -23.76 7.78 8.22
C ASP A 101 -22.50 6.91 8.28
N MET A 102 -22.20 6.17 7.21
CA MET A 102 -20.95 5.41 7.08
C MET A 102 -19.75 6.32 6.85
N GLN A 103 -19.91 7.37 6.03
CA GLN A 103 -18.86 8.36 5.76
C GLN A 103 -18.46 9.17 7.00
N LEU A 104 -19.39 9.42 7.93
CA LEU A 104 -19.15 10.23 9.13
C LEU A 104 -18.65 9.41 10.34
N ARG A 105 -18.70 8.08 10.28
CA ARG A 105 -18.37 7.19 11.40
C ARG A 105 -16.89 6.83 11.49
N TYR A 106 -16.20 6.82 10.35
CA TYR A 106 -14.79 6.45 10.20
C TYR A 106 -13.99 7.65 9.69
#